data_AF-A0AAU9QS43-F1
#
_entry.id   AF-A0AAU9QS43-F1
#
_cell.length_a   1.000
_cell.length_b   1.000
_cell.length_c   1.000
_cell.angle_alpha   90.00
_cell.angle_beta   90.00
_cell.angle_gamma   90.00
#
_symmetry.space_group_name_H-M   'P 1'
#
loop_
_entity.id
_entity.type
_entity.pdbx_description
1 polymer ?
#
loop_
_entity_poly.entity_id
_entity_poly.type
_entity_poly.pdbx_seq_one_letter_code
_entity_poly.pdbx_strand_id
1 'polypeptide(L)'
;MDSTMISIIQTRLNLGALPSLSDEFIEVGDGHKIRQVTHQREHVVDKFPLLVSDTRLHDCLEVNLFLEYRYKGKFLSPKKGGQKNLLGGVTVKTIRSIANSLKVFLTWLERSNIEWKELYAVSASNKAKEWLPPYRFRAHLIELIKEHKLSLNTANLYISHVRQLYEWAWQTKRIEKLPFQYTNKVIKKRRTDADFDLIFTSFTHDRGIEIQSNDLTIPRKHQQKKLVLNEGLAPFNQNELKNFYSTAYMQAESRQLWADLALLCGLRAFEVTLLRETEIVDIDLDETKVYAVDILGKLNKYRQILIPRSLMSRLWEYKNSPERMKRAAKWDSKHTDIDKPLFINRSGERLNEGSITNITSIAATELLNHRIKLDRSFHDLRSTFATSLARFLLENHLPLGFIQYKLMSLLGHANFTTTQKYIDLARTMTYDKRMKSWVEEVFGGLEQELSVEAKKIEIG
;
A
#
# COMPACT_ATOMS: atom_id res chain seq x y z
N MET A 1 -30.93 -21.41 -2.21
CA MET A 1 -30.50 -21.32 -3.62
C MET A 1 -30.05 -19.88 -3.83
N ASP A 2 -28.77 -19.59 -3.55
CA ASP A 2 -28.17 -18.26 -3.74
C ASP A 2 -27.83 -18.10 -5.23
N SER A 3 -28.85 -17.86 -6.03
CA SER A 3 -28.72 -17.57 -7.46
C SER A 3 -28.12 -16.18 -7.64
N THR A 4 -27.03 -16.16 -8.43
CA THR A 4 -26.39 -15.01 -9.10
C THR A 4 -25.64 -14.02 -8.20
N MET A 5 -24.39 -14.38 -7.89
CA MET A 5 -23.40 -13.49 -7.28
C MET A 5 -22.47 -12.97 -8.37
N ILE A 6 -22.44 -11.65 -8.55
CA ILE A 6 -21.43 -10.96 -9.37
C ILE A 6 -20.04 -11.47 -9.00
N SER A 7 -19.33 -11.99 -9.99
CA SER A 7 -18.02 -12.62 -9.82
C SER A 7 -16.92 -11.79 -10.46
N ILE A 8 -15.68 -12.01 -10.04
CA ILE A 8 -14.50 -11.39 -10.65
C ILE A 8 -13.67 -12.50 -11.26
N ILE A 9 -13.46 -12.43 -12.57
CA ILE A 9 -12.62 -13.37 -13.32
C ILE A 9 -11.31 -12.67 -13.65
N GLN A 10 -10.19 -13.32 -13.36
CA GLN A 10 -8.87 -12.84 -13.76
C GLN A 10 -8.51 -13.47 -15.09
N THR A 11 -8.44 -12.65 -16.14
CA THR A 11 -8.15 -13.12 -17.50
C THR A 11 -6.93 -12.42 -18.10
N ARG A 12 -6.41 -13.00 -19.17
CA ARG A 12 -5.40 -12.39 -20.03
C ARG A 12 -6.13 -11.52 -21.06
N LEU A 13 -5.88 -10.22 -21.05
CA LEU A 13 -6.60 -9.26 -21.88
C LEU A 13 -5.62 -8.42 -22.70
N ASN A 14 -5.85 -8.33 -24.01
CA ASN A 14 -5.12 -7.40 -24.86
C ASN A 14 -5.75 -6.01 -24.73
N LEU A 15 -4.99 -5.06 -24.19
CA LEU A 15 -5.38 -3.67 -24.02
C LEU A 15 -4.56 -2.76 -24.94
N GLY A 16 -4.26 -3.27 -26.12
CA GLY A 16 -3.50 -2.61 -27.16
C GLY A 16 -4.10 -1.29 -27.66
N ALA A 17 -3.32 -0.59 -28.48
CA ALA A 17 -3.75 0.63 -29.16
C ALA A 17 -4.46 0.29 -30.49
N LEU A 18 -5.34 1.21 -30.93
CA LEU A 18 -6.04 1.15 -32.23
C LEU A 18 -6.80 -0.17 -32.43
N PRO A 19 -7.92 -0.38 -31.71
CA PRO A 19 -8.75 -1.57 -31.89
C PRO A 19 -9.48 -1.51 -33.25
N SER A 20 -9.42 -2.60 -34.01
CA SER A 20 -10.23 -2.87 -35.19
C SER A 20 -11.16 -4.05 -34.92
N LEU A 21 -12.38 -3.99 -35.43
CA LEU A 21 -13.34 -5.09 -35.34
C LEU A 21 -13.12 -6.03 -36.52
N SER A 22 -13.14 -7.34 -36.30
CA SER A 22 -13.23 -8.31 -37.38
C SER A 22 -14.56 -8.16 -38.12
N ASP A 23 -14.55 -8.36 -39.44
CA ASP A 23 -15.77 -8.38 -40.25
C ASP A 23 -16.59 -9.66 -40.02
N GLU A 24 -15.93 -10.71 -39.52
CA GLU A 24 -16.57 -11.98 -39.16
C GLU A 24 -17.27 -11.89 -37.80
N PHE A 25 -18.52 -12.38 -37.78
CA PHE A 25 -19.29 -12.60 -36.57
C PHE A 25 -19.13 -14.04 -36.10
N ILE A 26 -18.84 -14.20 -34.82
CA ILE A 26 -18.80 -15.50 -34.16
C ILE A 26 -20.10 -15.65 -33.37
N GLU A 27 -20.87 -16.70 -33.65
CA GLU A 27 -22.04 -17.04 -32.85
C GLU A 27 -21.60 -17.67 -31.53
N VAL A 28 -21.98 -17.03 -30.43
CA VAL A 28 -21.90 -17.59 -29.09
C VAL A 28 -23.33 -18.01 -28.75
N GLY A 29 -23.50 -19.15 -28.09
CA GLY A 29 -24.82 -19.71 -27.76
C GLY A 29 -25.84 -18.68 -27.22
N ASP A 30 -27.12 -18.99 -27.36
CA ASP A 30 -28.27 -18.12 -27.05
C ASP A 30 -28.48 -16.92 -28.01
N GLY A 31 -28.16 -17.07 -29.30
CA GLY A 31 -28.48 -16.07 -30.33
C GLY A 31 -27.65 -14.79 -30.27
N HIS A 32 -26.56 -14.76 -29.51
CA HIS A 32 -25.66 -13.62 -29.40
C HIS A 32 -24.51 -13.72 -30.40
N LYS A 33 -24.23 -12.63 -31.13
CA LYS A 33 -23.11 -12.55 -32.08
C LYS A 33 -22.02 -11.67 -31.50
N ILE A 34 -20.79 -12.20 -31.38
CA ILE A 34 -19.63 -11.43 -30.96
C ILE A 34 -18.72 -11.15 -32.17
N ARG A 35 -17.95 -10.06 -32.08
CA ARG A 35 -16.86 -9.77 -33.02
C ARG A 35 -15.55 -9.81 -32.29
N GLN A 36 -14.52 -10.33 -32.94
CA GLN A 36 -13.18 -10.31 -32.39
C GLN A 36 -12.59 -8.90 -32.52
N VAL A 37 -11.99 -8.41 -31.45
CA VAL A 37 -11.25 -7.15 -31.47
C VAL A 37 -9.79 -7.47 -31.72
N THR A 38 -9.23 -6.93 -32.81
CA THR A 38 -7.81 -6.98 -33.14
C THR A 38 -7.16 -5.65 -32.79
N HIS A 39 -5.89 -5.66 -32.38
CA HIS A 39 -5.15 -4.45 -32.01
C HIS A 39 -3.92 -4.32 -32.90
N GLN A 40 -3.70 -3.14 -33.49
CA GLN A 40 -2.51 -2.90 -34.31
C GLN A 40 -1.21 -2.93 -33.48
N ARG A 41 -1.28 -2.52 -32.21
CA ARG A 41 -0.18 -2.64 -31.26
C ARG A 41 -0.67 -3.42 -30.04
N GLU A 42 -0.19 -4.65 -29.90
CA GLU A 42 -0.58 -5.51 -28.79
C GLU A 42 -0.01 -5.00 -27.47
N HIS A 43 -0.85 -5.02 -26.44
CA HIS A 43 -0.42 -4.80 -25.05
C HIS A 43 -1.16 -5.80 -24.18
N VAL A 44 -0.57 -6.98 -24.04
CA VAL A 44 -1.20 -8.07 -23.31
C VAL A 44 -0.96 -7.93 -21.82
N VAL A 45 -2.05 -7.92 -21.06
CA VAL A 45 -2.04 -7.78 -19.59
C VAL A 45 -2.53 -9.07 -18.97
N ASP A 46 -1.68 -9.68 -18.15
CA ASP A 46 -2.06 -10.87 -17.39
C ASP A 46 -2.83 -10.50 -16.12
N LYS A 47 -3.76 -11.40 -15.74
CA LYS A 47 -4.57 -11.30 -14.50
C LYS A 47 -5.38 -10.01 -14.38
N PHE A 48 -5.86 -9.48 -15.51
CA PHE A 48 -6.78 -8.35 -15.52
C PHE A 48 -8.14 -8.77 -14.93
N PRO A 49 -8.67 -8.07 -13.92
CA PRO A 49 -9.93 -8.46 -13.29
C PRO A 49 -11.12 -7.89 -14.08
N LEU A 50 -12.03 -8.77 -14.49
CA LEU A 50 -13.31 -8.43 -15.12
C LEU A 50 -14.46 -8.87 -14.22
N LEU A 51 -15.50 -8.05 -14.13
CA LEU A 51 -16.74 -8.39 -13.46
C LEU A 51 -17.66 -9.13 -14.44
N VAL A 52 -18.29 -10.20 -13.95
CA VAL A 52 -19.25 -11.01 -14.73
C VAL A 52 -20.48 -11.30 -13.87
N SER A 53 -21.65 -11.26 -14.50
CA SER A 53 -22.95 -11.52 -13.89
C SER A 53 -23.91 -12.00 -14.98
N ASP A 54 -24.72 -13.01 -14.65
CA ASP A 54 -25.74 -13.54 -15.55
C ASP A 54 -26.99 -12.64 -15.57
N THR A 55 -27.29 -11.97 -14.46
CA THR A 55 -28.46 -11.07 -14.29
C THR A 55 -28.19 -9.65 -14.76
N ARG A 56 -26.99 -9.12 -14.51
CA ARG A 56 -26.62 -7.71 -14.78
C ARG A 56 -25.43 -7.62 -15.74
N LEU A 57 -25.49 -8.36 -16.84
CA LEU A 57 -24.42 -8.40 -17.84
C LEU A 57 -24.07 -7.01 -18.37
N HIS A 58 -25.08 -6.21 -18.75
CA HIS A 58 -24.86 -4.86 -19.29
C HIS A 58 -24.11 -3.94 -18.32
N ASP A 59 -24.46 -3.98 -17.03
CA ASP A 59 -23.77 -3.17 -16.01
C ASP A 59 -22.34 -3.64 -15.77
N CYS A 60 -22.10 -4.94 -15.81
CA CYS A 60 -20.76 -5.50 -15.72
C CYS A 60 -19.89 -5.06 -16.91
N LEU A 61 -20.45 -5.03 -18.13
CA LEU A 61 -19.75 -4.53 -19.33
C LEU A 61 -19.37 -3.05 -19.19
N GLU A 62 -20.29 -2.20 -18.70
CA GLU A 62 -20.02 -0.77 -18.47
C GLU A 62 -18.94 -0.56 -17.42
N VAL A 63 -18.98 -1.32 -16.33
CA VAL A 63 -17.95 -1.29 -15.29
C VAL A 63 -16.60 -1.79 -15.83
N ASN A 64 -16.59 -2.85 -16.64
CA ASN A 64 -15.37 -3.36 -17.25
C ASN A 64 -14.72 -2.33 -18.20
N LEU A 65 -15.53 -1.60 -18.97
CA LEU A 65 -15.05 -0.50 -19.80
C LEU A 65 -14.46 0.64 -18.94
N PHE A 66 -15.09 0.95 -17.81
CA PHE A 66 -14.52 1.89 -16.84
C PHE A 66 -13.14 1.42 -16.34
N LEU A 67 -12.99 0.14 -15.98
CA LEU A 67 -11.71 -0.42 -15.55
C LEU A 67 -10.63 -0.32 -16.64
N GLU A 68 -11.00 -0.55 -17.92
CA GLU A 68 -10.09 -0.35 -19.05
C GLU A 68 -9.65 1.12 -19.17
N TYR A 69 -10.57 2.07 -19.07
CA TYR A 69 -10.26 3.50 -19.14
C TYR A 69 -9.29 3.94 -18.03
N ARG A 70 -9.47 3.38 -16.84
CA ARG A 70 -8.55 3.59 -15.70
C ARG A 70 -7.17 3.02 -15.97
N TYR A 71 -7.10 1.81 -16.53
CA TYR A 71 -5.83 1.18 -16.87
C TYR A 71 -5.11 1.91 -18.00
N LYS A 72 -5.81 2.31 -19.06
CA LYS A 72 -5.22 3.09 -20.17
C LYS A 72 -4.91 4.54 -19.81
N GLY A 73 -5.27 5.00 -18.61
CA GLY A 73 -5.07 6.38 -18.18
C GLY A 73 -5.95 7.41 -18.90
N LYS A 74 -6.94 6.95 -19.70
CA LYS A 74 -7.92 7.80 -20.40
C LYS A 74 -8.85 8.55 -19.44
N PHE A 75 -9.06 8.00 -18.25
CA PHE A 75 -9.87 8.60 -17.20
C PHE A 75 -9.11 8.59 -15.87
N LEU A 76 -8.94 9.77 -15.26
CA LEU A 76 -8.22 9.98 -14.00
C LEU A 76 -6.87 9.27 -13.94
N SER A 77 -5.85 9.88 -14.56
CA SER A 77 -4.48 9.40 -14.45
C SER A 77 -4.03 9.36 -12.98
N PRO A 78 -3.09 8.46 -12.61
CA PRO A 78 -2.57 8.39 -11.25
C PRO A 78 -2.06 9.76 -10.79
N LYS A 79 -2.49 10.20 -9.60
CA LYS A 79 -2.00 11.45 -8.97
C LYS A 79 -0.47 11.40 -8.86
N LYS A 80 0.18 12.58 -8.84
CA LYS A 80 1.65 12.71 -8.76
C LYS A 80 2.23 11.72 -7.72
N GLY A 81 3.12 10.83 -8.19
CA GLY A 81 3.79 9.80 -7.39
C GLY A 81 3.11 8.42 -7.33
N GLY A 82 1.87 8.25 -7.82
CA GLY A 82 1.28 6.91 -7.97
C GLY A 82 2.05 6.06 -8.98
N GLN A 83 2.20 4.75 -8.74
CA GLN A 83 2.78 3.84 -9.73
C GLN A 83 1.90 3.87 -10.99
N LYS A 84 2.48 4.38 -12.08
CA LYS A 84 1.87 4.36 -13.42
C LYS A 84 2.22 3.05 -14.09
N ASN A 85 1.29 2.49 -14.85
CA ASN A 85 1.61 1.43 -15.78
C ASN A 85 2.25 2.00 -17.06
N LEU A 86 2.67 1.12 -17.96
CA LEU A 86 3.29 1.49 -19.24
C LEU A 86 2.39 2.35 -20.13
N LEU A 87 1.07 2.23 -20.01
CA LEU A 87 0.08 3.02 -20.76
C LEU A 87 -0.28 4.36 -20.07
N GLY A 88 0.36 4.70 -18.94
CA GLY A 88 0.14 5.95 -18.21
C GLY A 88 -1.06 5.95 -17.25
N GLY A 89 -1.78 4.83 -17.12
CA GLY A 89 -2.88 4.66 -16.16
C GLY A 89 -2.48 3.91 -14.88
N VAL A 90 -3.48 3.39 -14.16
CA VAL A 90 -3.27 2.71 -12.87
C VAL A 90 -2.78 1.26 -13.03
N THR A 91 -2.09 0.75 -12.01
CA THR A 91 -1.62 -0.66 -11.98
C THR A 91 -2.77 -1.67 -11.87
N VAL A 92 -2.51 -2.93 -12.27
CA VAL A 92 -3.47 -4.05 -12.13
C VAL A 92 -3.88 -4.25 -10.65
N LYS A 93 -2.98 -4.02 -9.69
CA LYS A 93 -3.28 -4.08 -8.24
C LYS A 93 -4.35 -3.06 -7.85
N THR A 94 -4.24 -1.82 -8.37
CA THR A 94 -5.25 -0.78 -8.14
C THR A 94 -6.57 -1.10 -8.84
N ILE A 95 -6.53 -1.59 -10.08
CA ILE A 95 -7.73 -2.02 -10.81
C ILE A 95 -8.47 -3.12 -10.05
N ARG A 96 -7.76 -4.10 -9.49
CA ARG A 96 -8.36 -5.15 -8.65
C ARG A 96 -9.07 -4.59 -7.42
N SER A 97 -8.49 -3.59 -6.75
CA SER A 97 -9.13 -2.93 -5.62
C SER A 97 -10.41 -2.20 -6.03
N ILE A 98 -10.40 -1.54 -7.19
CA ILE A 98 -11.57 -0.89 -7.77
C ILE A 98 -12.65 -1.94 -8.11
N ALA A 99 -12.29 -3.00 -8.83
CA ALA A 99 -13.18 -4.09 -9.21
C ALA A 99 -13.86 -4.73 -7.98
N ASN A 100 -13.12 -5.01 -6.91
CA ASN A 100 -13.69 -5.53 -5.66
C ASN A 100 -14.72 -4.57 -5.04
N SER A 101 -14.45 -3.27 -5.08
CA SER A 101 -15.37 -2.27 -4.53
C SER A 101 -16.64 -2.14 -5.37
N LEU A 102 -16.50 -2.18 -6.70
CA LEU A 102 -17.62 -2.12 -7.62
C LEU A 102 -18.44 -3.41 -7.61
N LYS A 103 -17.82 -4.58 -7.38
CA LYS A 103 -18.54 -5.82 -7.11
C LYS A 103 -19.48 -5.67 -5.91
N VAL A 104 -19.00 -5.14 -4.78
CA VAL A 104 -19.84 -4.91 -3.59
C VAL A 104 -21.01 -3.98 -3.91
N PHE A 105 -20.75 -2.91 -4.67
CA PHE A 105 -21.79 -1.99 -5.10
C PHE A 105 -22.83 -2.63 -6.02
N LEU A 106 -22.40 -3.35 -7.06
CA LEU A 106 -23.32 -4.00 -7.99
C LEU A 106 -24.12 -5.13 -7.32
N THR A 107 -23.51 -5.91 -6.41
CA THR A 107 -24.23 -6.94 -5.65
C THR A 107 -25.29 -6.32 -4.74
N TRP A 108 -25.01 -5.13 -4.18
CA TRP A 108 -26.01 -4.39 -3.43
C TRP A 108 -27.16 -3.90 -4.33
N LEU A 109 -26.85 -3.39 -5.53
CA LEU A 109 -27.87 -2.97 -6.51
C LEU A 109 -28.76 -4.13 -6.97
N GLU A 110 -28.20 -5.32 -7.18
CA GLU A 110 -28.94 -6.53 -7.52
C GLU A 110 -29.92 -6.91 -6.40
N ARG A 111 -29.46 -6.94 -5.15
CA ARG A 111 -30.31 -7.25 -3.98
C ARG A 111 -31.41 -6.22 -3.74
N SER A 112 -31.13 -4.96 -4.03
CA SER A 112 -32.10 -3.87 -3.86
C SER A 112 -32.98 -3.64 -5.10
N ASN A 113 -32.73 -4.37 -6.19
CA ASN A 113 -33.38 -4.19 -7.50
C ASN A 113 -33.39 -2.73 -7.98
N ILE A 114 -32.23 -2.06 -7.91
CA ILE A 114 -32.05 -0.66 -8.31
C ILE A 114 -31.17 -0.60 -9.56
N GLU A 115 -31.51 0.28 -10.51
CA GLU A 115 -30.61 0.62 -11.62
C GLU A 115 -29.65 1.73 -11.24
N TRP A 116 -28.36 1.57 -11.55
CA TRP A 116 -27.36 2.59 -11.18
C TRP A 116 -27.47 3.86 -12.02
N LYS A 117 -28.05 3.77 -13.23
CA LYS A 117 -28.31 4.91 -14.15
C LYS A 117 -29.60 5.65 -13.82
N GLU A 118 -30.43 5.12 -12.91
CA GLU A 118 -31.69 5.72 -12.51
C GLU A 118 -31.43 6.98 -11.68
N LEU A 119 -31.32 8.10 -12.37
CA LEU A 119 -31.31 9.42 -11.79
C LEU A 119 -32.74 9.94 -11.91
N TYR A 120 -33.57 9.71 -10.88
CA TYR A 120 -34.89 10.31 -10.78
C TYR A 120 -34.79 11.80 -11.13
N ALA A 121 -35.63 12.27 -12.06
CA ALA A 121 -35.65 13.64 -12.53
C ALA A 121 -35.55 14.59 -11.34
N VAL A 122 -34.39 15.26 -11.20
CA VAL A 122 -33.98 15.96 -10.00
C VAL A 122 -34.92 17.15 -9.75
N SER A 123 -35.97 16.93 -8.97
CA SER A 123 -36.58 18.00 -8.19
C SER A 123 -35.58 18.32 -7.07
N ALA A 124 -35.13 19.57 -7.01
CA ALA A 124 -33.98 20.04 -6.24
C ALA A 124 -34.14 20.00 -4.70
N SER A 125 -34.95 19.09 -4.15
CA SER A 125 -35.09 18.92 -2.70
C SER A 125 -33.95 18.05 -2.15
N ASN A 126 -33.42 18.41 -0.97
CA ASN A 126 -32.41 17.61 -0.29
C ASN A 126 -32.90 16.19 0.04
N LYS A 127 -34.22 16.00 0.20
CA LYS A 127 -34.82 14.67 0.40
C LYS A 127 -34.72 13.81 -0.86
N ALA A 128 -34.92 14.37 -2.06
CA ALA A 128 -34.80 13.63 -3.31
C ALA A 128 -33.37 13.13 -3.59
N LYS A 129 -32.33 13.85 -3.10
CA LYS A 129 -30.93 13.41 -3.21
C LYS A 129 -30.67 12.09 -2.49
N GLU A 130 -31.34 11.85 -1.36
CA GLU A 130 -31.17 10.63 -0.57
C GLU A 130 -31.71 9.38 -1.28
N TRP A 131 -32.63 9.54 -2.24
CA TRP A 131 -33.17 8.46 -3.06
C TRP A 131 -32.23 8.01 -4.18
N LEU A 132 -31.20 8.80 -4.50
CA LEU A 132 -30.25 8.47 -5.55
C LEU A 132 -29.41 7.23 -5.16
N PRO A 133 -29.08 6.34 -6.13
CA PRO A 133 -28.34 5.10 -5.84
C PRO A 133 -27.04 5.29 -5.04
N PRO A 134 -26.21 6.33 -5.30
CA PRO A 134 -24.98 6.54 -4.52
C PRO A 134 -25.22 6.89 -3.04
N TYR A 135 -26.30 7.62 -2.74
CA TYR A 135 -26.64 8.03 -1.37
C TYR A 135 -27.28 6.88 -0.59
N ARG A 136 -28.11 6.07 -1.26
CA ARG A 136 -28.64 4.83 -0.70
C ARG A 136 -27.53 3.83 -0.38
N PHE A 137 -26.56 3.67 -1.28
CA PHE A 137 -25.40 2.83 -1.01
C PHE A 137 -24.57 3.37 0.17
N ARG A 138 -24.40 4.69 0.27
CA ARG A 138 -23.77 5.32 1.44
C ARG A 138 -24.51 5.00 2.74
N ALA A 139 -25.83 5.04 2.75
CA ALA A 139 -26.64 4.66 3.93
C ALA A 139 -26.40 3.20 4.32
N HIS A 140 -26.41 2.29 3.34
CA HIS A 140 -26.08 0.88 3.55
C HIS A 140 -24.67 0.67 4.12
N LEU A 141 -23.67 1.40 3.61
CA LEU A 141 -22.31 1.35 4.17
C LEU A 141 -22.26 1.85 5.63
N ILE A 142 -23.05 2.86 5.98
CA ILE A 142 -23.15 3.37 7.36
C ILE A 142 -23.75 2.31 8.28
N GLU A 143 -24.76 1.56 7.83
CA GLU A 143 -25.32 0.43 8.57
C GLU A 143 -24.28 -0.67 8.80
N LEU A 144 -23.53 -1.06 7.76
CA LEU A 144 -22.45 -2.04 7.90
C LEU A 144 -21.34 -1.61 8.87
N ILE A 145 -21.07 -0.29 8.95
CA ILE A 145 -20.16 0.26 9.95
C ILE A 145 -20.76 0.10 11.36
N LYS A 146 -22.04 0.43 11.55
CA LYS A 146 -22.73 0.26 12.84
C LYS A 146 -22.73 -1.20 13.30
N GLU A 147 -22.89 -2.14 12.36
CA GLU A 147 -22.86 -3.59 12.61
C GLU A 147 -21.44 -4.17 12.81
N HIS A 148 -20.38 -3.35 12.83
CA HIS A 148 -18.97 -3.79 12.94
C HIS A 148 -18.46 -4.70 11.81
N LYS A 149 -19.20 -4.80 10.69
CA LYS A 149 -18.79 -5.62 9.53
C LYS A 149 -17.77 -4.90 8.64
N LEU A 150 -17.72 -3.58 8.67
CA LEU A 150 -16.87 -2.77 7.79
C LEU A 150 -16.18 -1.62 8.53
N SER A 151 -14.92 -1.35 8.19
CA SER A 151 -14.21 -0.17 8.69
C SER A 151 -14.61 1.10 7.93
N LEU A 152 -14.58 2.25 8.60
CA LEU A 152 -14.87 3.54 7.96
C LEU A 152 -13.93 3.85 6.78
N ASN A 153 -12.66 3.45 6.86
CA ASN A 153 -11.70 3.65 5.77
C ASN A 153 -12.05 2.79 4.56
N THR A 154 -12.44 1.54 4.78
CA THR A 154 -12.89 0.63 3.72
C THR A 154 -14.18 1.13 3.08
N ALA A 155 -15.14 1.60 3.88
CA ALA A 155 -16.38 2.19 3.37
C ALA A 155 -16.13 3.44 2.52
N ASN A 156 -15.25 4.34 2.99
CA ASN A 156 -14.86 5.53 2.24
C ASN A 156 -14.07 5.19 0.97
N LEU A 157 -13.33 4.07 0.94
CA LEU A 157 -12.70 3.56 -0.28
C LEU A 157 -13.77 3.11 -1.29
N TYR A 158 -14.76 2.34 -0.84
CA TYR A 158 -15.85 1.83 -1.69
C TYR A 158 -16.66 2.98 -2.31
N ILE A 159 -17.11 3.94 -1.49
CA ILE A 159 -17.86 5.09 -2.00
C ILE A 159 -17.01 5.98 -2.93
N SER A 160 -15.70 6.06 -2.69
CA SER A 160 -14.78 6.79 -3.59
C SER A 160 -14.67 6.14 -4.97
N HIS A 161 -14.66 4.80 -5.04
CA HIS A 161 -14.65 4.08 -6.31
C HIS A 161 -16.00 4.21 -7.05
N VAL A 162 -17.12 4.14 -6.33
CA VAL A 162 -18.46 4.41 -6.91
C VAL A 162 -18.53 5.83 -7.43
N ARG A 163 -18.07 6.83 -6.67
CA ARG A 163 -17.98 8.22 -7.13
C ARG A 163 -17.19 8.34 -8.44
N GLN A 164 -16.04 7.68 -8.53
CA GLN A 164 -15.20 7.68 -9.75
C GLN A 164 -15.92 7.04 -10.95
N LEU A 165 -16.75 6.02 -10.74
CA LEU A 165 -17.59 5.42 -11.78
C LEU A 165 -18.60 6.44 -12.34
N TYR A 166 -19.30 7.19 -11.46
CA TYR A 166 -20.24 8.22 -11.88
C TYR A 166 -19.55 9.41 -12.57
N GLU A 167 -18.37 9.81 -12.11
CA GLU A 167 -17.55 10.84 -12.79
C GLU A 167 -17.19 10.39 -14.21
N TRP A 168 -16.81 9.12 -14.40
CA TRP A 168 -16.52 8.56 -15.72
C TRP A 168 -17.77 8.46 -16.61
N ALA A 169 -18.89 8.02 -16.04
CA ALA A 169 -20.16 7.91 -16.76
C ALA A 169 -20.62 9.30 -17.26
N TRP A 170 -20.43 10.35 -16.46
CA TRP A 170 -20.72 11.72 -16.86
C TRP A 170 -19.78 12.21 -17.98
N GLN A 171 -18.47 12.00 -17.86
CA GLN A 171 -17.51 12.41 -18.90
C GLN A 171 -17.73 11.70 -20.24
N THR A 172 -18.20 10.46 -20.20
CA THR A 172 -18.52 9.68 -21.41
C THR A 172 -19.96 9.87 -21.88
N LYS A 173 -20.71 10.83 -21.31
CA LYS A 173 -22.10 11.17 -21.63
C LYS A 173 -23.10 10.01 -21.48
N ARG A 174 -22.80 9.01 -20.65
CA ARG A 174 -23.74 7.94 -20.26
C ARG A 174 -24.81 8.43 -19.30
N ILE A 175 -24.50 9.54 -18.61
CA ILE A 175 -25.33 10.19 -17.62
C ILE A 175 -25.29 11.69 -17.91
N GLU A 176 -26.45 12.36 -17.85
CA GLU A 176 -26.56 13.79 -18.13
C GLU A 176 -26.02 14.66 -16.98
N LYS A 177 -26.30 14.28 -15.72
CA LYS A 177 -25.97 15.08 -14.53
C LYS A 177 -25.36 14.22 -13.44
N LEU A 178 -24.38 14.78 -12.73
CA LEU A 178 -23.80 14.12 -11.57
C LEU A 178 -24.80 14.09 -10.40
N PRO A 179 -24.92 12.95 -9.69
CA PRO A 179 -25.80 12.83 -8.53
C PRO A 179 -25.31 13.64 -7.32
N PHE A 180 -24.08 14.15 -7.33
CA PHE A 180 -23.45 14.81 -6.20
C PHE A 180 -22.76 16.12 -6.55
N GLN A 181 -22.54 16.94 -5.52
CA GLN A 181 -21.95 18.26 -5.64
C GLN A 181 -20.56 18.32 -4.99
N TYR A 182 -19.68 19.11 -5.62
CA TYR A 182 -18.38 19.46 -5.07
C TYR A 182 -18.48 20.75 -4.28
N THR A 183 -17.91 20.74 -3.08
CA THR A 183 -17.77 21.95 -2.25
C THR A 183 -16.31 22.13 -1.88
N ASN A 184 -15.79 23.32 -2.16
CA ASN A 184 -14.44 23.69 -1.76
C ASN A 184 -14.47 23.99 -0.26
N LYS A 185 -13.70 23.23 0.52
CA LYS A 185 -13.52 23.48 1.94
C LYS A 185 -12.07 23.86 2.18
N VAL A 186 -11.86 25.04 2.75
CA VAL A 186 -10.55 25.47 3.21
C VAL A 186 -10.33 24.83 4.58
N ILE A 187 -9.47 23.81 4.65
CA ILE A 187 -9.07 23.26 5.95
C ILE A 187 -7.94 24.12 6.47
N LYS A 188 -8.23 24.88 7.54
CA LYS A 188 -7.18 25.56 8.31
C LYS A 188 -6.22 24.50 8.87
N LYS A 189 -4.94 24.57 8.50
CA LYS A 189 -3.92 23.73 9.11
C LYS A 189 -3.87 24.11 10.59
N ARG A 190 -4.01 23.15 11.51
CA ARG A 190 -3.72 23.42 12.93
C ARG A 190 -2.24 23.84 12.98
N ARG A 191 -1.94 25.01 13.54
CA ARG A 191 -0.57 25.35 13.90
C ARG A 191 -0.11 24.29 14.89
N THR A 192 0.88 23.51 14.49
CA THR A 192 1.70 22.71 15.39
C THR A 192 2.83 23.63 15.80
N ASP A 193 2.89 24.02 17.07
CA ASP A 193 3.96 24.88 17.64
C ASP A 193 5.32 24.17 17.73
N ALA A 194 5.55 23.16 16.88
CA ALA A 194 6.84 22.51 16.77
C ALA A 194 7.70 23.35 15.82
N ASP A 195 8.72 24.02 16.35
CA ASP A 195 9.70 24.83 15.60
C ASP A 195 10.26 24.11 14.35
N PHE A 196 10.29 22.78 14.37
CA PHE A 196 10.74 21.95 13.25
C PHE A 196 9.82 21.98 12.02
N ASP A 197 8.50 22.15 12.17
CA ASP A 197 7.58 22.20 11.03
C ASP A 197 7.81 23.47 10.18
N LEU A 198 8.39 24.53 10.75
CA LEU A 198 8.72 25.77 10.04
C LEU A 198 9.89 25.60 9.06
N ILE A 199 10.86 24.74 9.38
CA ILE A 199 12.06 24.53 8.56
C ILE A 199 11.76 23.68 7.31
N PHE A 200 10.83 22.72 7.42
CA PHE A 200 10.50 21.78 6.33
C PHE A 200 9.21 22.11 5.57
N THR A 201 8.48 23.16 5.97
CA THR A 201 7.31 23.62 5.21
C THR A 201 7.67 24.85 4.41
N SER A 202 7.61 24.75 3.07
CA SER A 202 7.86 25.90 2.19
C SER A 202 6.94 27.07 2.61
N PHE A 203 7.51 28.26 2.82
CA PHE A 203 6.86 29.52 3.23
C PHE A 203 5.65 29.97 2.38
N THR A 204 5.25 29.19 1.38
CA THR A 204 4.08 29.40 0.52
C THR A 204 2.78 28.75 1.03
N HIS A 205 2.79 28.06 2.18
CA HIS A 205 1.68 27.22 2.65
C HIS A 205 0.84 27.79 3.81
N ASP A 206 0.92 29.09 4.09
CA ASP A 206 0.12 29.75 5.13
C ASP A 206 -1.35 29.92 4.75
N ARG A 207 -1.69 29.69 3.48
CA ARG A 207 -3.08 29.54 3.03
C ARG A 207 -3.52 28.11 3.32
N GLY A 208 -4.59 27.97 4.11
CA GLY A 208 -5.17 26.66 4.43
C GLY A 208 -5.36 25.80 3.17
N ILE A 209 -5.21 24.48 3.32
CA ILE A 209 -5.27 23.58 2.17
C ILE A 209 -6.70 23.59 1.64
N GLU A 210 -6.88 24.12 0.43
CA GLU A 210 -8.14 24.03 -0.29
C GLU A 210 -8.34 22.57 -0.73
N ILE A 211 -9.31 21.91 -0.09
CA ILE A 211 -9.68 20.54 -0.42
C ILE A 211 -11.06 20.59 -1.06
N GLN A 212 -11.14 20.15 -2.31
CA GLN A 212 -12.42 19.84 -2.93
C GLN A 212 -13.00 18.63 -2.21
N SER A 213 -14.04 18.88 -1.41
CA SER A 213 -14.78 17.84 -0.70
C SER A 213 -16.05 17.50 -1.47
N ASN A 214 -16.50 16.26 -1.36
CA ASN A 214 -17.77 15.81 -1.91
C ASN A 214 -18.73 15.46 -0.77
N ASP A 215 -20.02 15.54 -1.07
CA ASP A 215 -21.09 15.23 -0.11
C ASP A 215 -21.23 13.72 0.16
N LEU A 216 -20.66 12.86 -0.71
CA LEU A 216 -20.72 11.40 -0.56
C LEU A 216 -19.81 10.85 0.54
N THR A 217 -18.76 11.58 0.92
CA THR A 217 -17.80 11.07 1.91
C THR A 217 -18.49 10.84 3.26
N ILE A 218 -18.26 9.67 3.86
CA ILE A 218 -18.84 9.32 5.16
C ILE A 218 -18.04 10.06 6.26
N PRO A 219 -18.67 10.94 7.05
CA PRO A 219 -17.95 11.73 8.04
C PRO A 219 -17.42 10.86 9.19
N ARG A 220 -16.29 11.29 9.80
CA ARG A 220 -15.64 10.60 10.93
C ARG A 220 -16.50 10.46 12.18
N LYS A 221 -17.67 11.11 12.27
CA LYS A 221 -18.63 10.93 13.38
C LYS A 221 -19.13 9.48 13.52
N HIS A 222 -19.13 8.72 12.42
CA HIS A 222 -19.47 7.30 12.41
C HIS A 222 -18.26 6.40 12.70
N GLN A 223 -17.08 6.98 12.92
CA GLN A 223 -15.93 6.24 13.38
C GLN A 223 -16.19 5.82 14.83
N GLN A 224 -16.30 4.51 15.04
CA GLN A 224 -16.38 3.97 16.38
C GLN A 224 -15.10 4.33 17.14
N LYS A 225 -15.27 4.80 18.38
CA LYS A 225 -14.15 4.98 19.33
C LYS A 225 -13.60 3.58 19.63
N LYS A 226 -12.59 3.13 18.89
CA LYS A 226 -11.76 2.05 19.40
C LYS A 226 -11.12 2.56 20.69
N LEU A 227 -11.10 1.75 21.75
CA LEU A 227 -10.22 1.95 22.92
C LEU A 227 -8.80 1.74 22.40
N VAL A 228 -8.22 2.78 21.81
CA VAL A 228 -6.93 2.69 21.13
C VAL A 228 -5.85 3.17 22.08
N LEU A 229 -5.33 2.25 22.89
CA LEU A 229 -3.90 2.24 23.11
C LEU A 229 -3.30 1.82 21.75
N ASN A 230 -2.66 2.75 21.05
CA ASN A 230 -1.86 2.55 19.84
C ASN A 230 -2.65 2.46 18.51
N GLU A 231 -2.80 3.60 17.82
CA GLU A 231 -3.51 3.74 16.53
C GLU A 231 -2.86 2.90 15.42
N GLY A 232 -3.19 1.61 15.38
CA GLY A 232 -2.80 0.70 14.30
C GLY A 232 -1.31 0.35 14.27
N LEU A 233 -0.57 0.63 15.33
CA LEU A 233 0.83 0.24 15.50
C LEU A 233 0.90 -0.79 16.64
N ALA A 234 1.37 -2.00 16.34
CA ALA A 234 1.54 -3.05 17.32
C ALA A 234 2.98 -3.59 17.21
N PRO A 235 4.00 -2.89 17.75
CA PRO A 235 5.37 -3.40 17.71
C PRO A 235 5.44 -4.78 18.37
N PHE A 236 6.36 -5.60 17.90
CA PHE A 236 6.59 -6.94 18.45
C PHE A 236 7.26 -6.85 19.82
N ASN A 237 6.81 -7.71 20.74
CA ASN A 237 7.55 -7.99 21.96
C ASN A 237 8.69 -9.01 21.69
N GLN A 238 9.71 -9.06 22.56
CA GLN A 238 10.84 -9.98 22.45
C GLN A 238 10.41 -11.45 22.45
N ASN A 239 9.45 -11.83 23.29
CA ASN A 239 8.92 -13.20 23.30
C ASN A 239 8.19 -13.51 21.98
N GLU A 240 7.47 -12.54 21.41
CA GLU A 240 6.82 -12.67 20.11
C GLU A 240 7.86 -12.81 18.99
N LEU A 241 8.95 -12.03 19.00
CA LEU A 241 10.06 -12.15 18.06
C LEU A 241 10.75 -13.51 18.19
N LYS A 242 11.09 -13.95 19.40
CA LYS A 242 11.73 -15.25 19.63
C LYS A 242 10.87 -16.38 19.07
N ASN A 243 9.57 -16.35 19.37
CA ASN A 243 8.62 -17.34 18.86
C ASN A 243 8.48 -17.26 17.33
N PHE A 244 8.46 -16.04 16.77
CA PHE A 244 8.38 -15.82 15.33
C PHE A 244 9.59 -16.42 14.60
N TYR A 245 10.82 -16.13 15.05
CA TYR A 245 12.04 -16.70 14.46
C TYR A 245 12.23 -18.19 14.75
N SER A 246 11.64 -18.74 15.81
CA SER A 246 11.72 -20.18 16.11
C SER A 246 10.81 -21.06 15.25
N THR A 247 9.90 -20.46 14.47
CA THR A 247 9.01 -21.22 13.58
C THR A 247 9.79 -21.98 12.51
N ALA A 248 9.28 -23.15 12.08
CA ALA A 248 9.92 -23.97 11.06
C ALA A 248 10.00 -23.23 9.73
N TYR A 249 8.96 -22.47 9.38
CA TYR A 249 8.96 -21.65 8.18
C TYR A 249 10.07 -20.60 8.20
N MET A 250 10.37 -19.98 9.35
CA MET A 250 11.41 -18.96 9.46
C MET A 250 12.83 -19.51 9.55
N GLN A 251 13.05 -20.84 9.55
CA GLN A 251 14.41 -21.40 9.56
C GLN A 251 15.16 -21.23 8.24
N ALA A 252 14.46 -20.92 7.14
CA ALA A 252 15.14 -20.64 5.87
C ALA A 252 15.84 -19.27 5.93
N GLU A 253 17.14 -19.24 5.62
CA GLU A 253 18.00 -18.05 5.68
C GLU A 253 17.40 -16.84 4.97
N SER A 254 16.94 -17.02 3.72
CA SER A 254 16.29 -15.94 2.94
C SER A 254 15.10 -15.29 3.65
N ARG A 255 14.28 -16.07 4.39
CA ARG A 255 13.10 -15.56 5.08
C ARG A 255 13.47 -14.78 6.34
N GLN A 256 14.51 -15.22 7.05
CA GLN A 256 15.08 -14.46 8.16
C GLN A 256 15.59 -13.11 7.67
N LEU A 257 16.36 -13.09 6.59
CA LEU A 257 16.86 -11.85 5.98
C LEU A 257 15.73 -10.89 5.59
N TRP A 258 14.60 -11.39 5.07
CA TRP A 258 13.44 -10.53 4.77
C TRP A 258 12.87 -9.87 6.02
N ALA A 259 12.76 -10.63 7.12
CA ALA A 259 12.29 -10.11 8.40
C ALA A 259 13.31 -9.14 9.02
N ASP A 260 14.59 -9.47 8.96
CA ASP A 260 15.69 -8.69 9.53
C ASP A 260 15.83 -7.33 8.82
N LEU A 261 15.67 -7.28 7.50
CA LEU A 261 15.64 -6.00 6.77
C LEU A 261 14.48 -5.10 7.23
N ALA A 262 13.33 -5.66 7.60
CA ALA A 262 12.23 -4.88 8.17
C ALA A 262 12.46 -4.50 9.64
N LEU A 263 12.99 -5.41 10.44
CA LEU A 263 13.19 -5.24 11.88
C LEU A 263 14.39 -4.34 12.21
N LEU A 264 15.47 -4.43 11.44
CA LEU A 264 16.75 -3.76 11.73
C LEU A 264 16.97 -2.49 10.91
N CYS A 265 16.39 -2.41 9.71
CA CYS A 265 16.55 -1.28 8.80
C CYS A 265 15.22 -0.57 8.50
N GLY A 266 14.11 -1.09 9.03
CA GLY A 266 12.79 -0.52 8.82
C GLY A 266 12.27 -0.64 7.40
N LEU A 267 12.71 -1.58 6.55
CA LEU A 267 12.23 -1.67 5.17
C LEU A 267 10.75 -2.05 5.09
N ARG A 268 10.05 -1.53 4.08
CA ARG A 268 8.72 -2.01 3.67
C ARG A 268 8.87 -3.29 2.83
N ALA A 269 7.84 -4.13 2.80
CA ALA A 269 7.88 -5.38 2.04
C ALA A 269 8.27 -5.17 0.56
N PHE A 270 7.70 -4.18 -0.12
CA PHE A 270 8.10 -3.90 -1.51
C PHE A 270 9.55 -3.38 -1.64
N GLU A 271 10.07 -2.68 -0.63
CA GLU A 271 11.46 -2.18 -0.65
C GLU A 271 12.44 -3.35 -0.57
N VAL A 272 12.12 -4.38 0.23
CA VAL A 272 12.89 -5.64 0.29
C VAL A 272 12.90 -6.34 -1.07
N THR A 273 11.79 -6.35 -1.82
CA THR A 273 11.75 -6.95 -3.18
C THR A 273 12.57 -6.18 -4.22
N LEU A 274 12.83 -4.89 -3.98
CA LEU A 274 13.55 -4.01 -4.90
C LEU A 274 15.04 -3.88 -4.57
N LEU A 275 15.49 -4.41 -3.41
CA LEU A 275 16.89 -4.37 -3.01
C LEU A 275 17.76 -5.10 -4.05
N ARG A 276 18.84 -4.46 -4.46
CA ARG A 276 19.70 -4.90 -5.57
C ARG A 276 20.97 -5.56 -5.06
N GLU A 277 21.54 -6.44 -5.87
CA GLU A 277 22.75 -7.18 -5.49
C GLU A 277 24.02 -6.31 -5.44
N THR A 278 24.00 -5.21 -6.21
CA THR A 278 25.06 -4.20 -6.31
C THR A 278 25.25 -3.41 -5.01
N GLU A 279 24.18 -3.25 -4.24
CA GLU A 279 24.19 -2.57 -2.93
C GLU A 279 24.83 -3.41 -1.81
N ILE A 280 25.06 -4.71 -2.07
CA ILE A 280 25.62 -5.63 -1.07
C ILE A 280 27.12 -5.73 -1.28
N VAL A 281 27.86 -5.21 -0.29
CA VAL A 281 29.31 -5.04 -0.29
C VAL A 281 29.98 -6.17 0.49
N ASP A 282 31.19 -6.54 0.07
CA ASP A 282 32.04 -7.47 0.80
C ASP A 282 32.62 -6.80 2.05
N ILE A 283 32.39 -7.42 3.19
CA ILE A 283 32.72 -6.87 4.50
C ILE A 283 34.19 -7.10 4.85
N ASP A 284 34.84 -8.07 4.23
CA ASP A 284 36.26 -8.35 4.50
C ASP A 284 37.18 -7.26 3.94
N LEU A 285 36.65 -6.39 3.07
CA LEU A 285 37.37 -5.29 2.43
C LEU A 285 37.33 -3.98 3.22
N ASP A 286 36.53 -3.88 4.29
CA ASP A 286 36.32 -2.64 5.03
C ASP A 286 36.03 -2.92 6.52
N GLU A 287 36.39 -2.01 7.43
CA GLU A 287 36.05 -2.06 8.87
C GLU A 287 34.76 -1.28 9.21
N THR A 288 34.06 -0.76 8.20
CA THR A 288 32.78 -0.05 8.36
C THR A 288 31.79 -0.85 9.20
N LYS A 289 31.28 -0.20 10.26
CA LYS A 289 30.30 -0.79 11.19
C LYS A 289 28.87 -0.75 10.65
N VAL A 290 28.53 0.27 9.87
CA VAL A 290 27.19 0.48 9.32
C VAL A 290 27.29 0.99 7.89
N TYR A 291 26.60 0.31 6.99
CA TYR A 291 26.58 0.63 5.57
C TYR A 291 25.35 1.47 5.24
N ALA A 292 25.58 2.58 4.54
CA ALA A 292 24.51 3.42 4.05
C ALA A 292 24.12 3.01 2.62
N VAL A 293 22.88 2.57 2.43
CA VAL A 293 22.37 2.08 1.13
C VAL A 293 21.21 2.95 0.67
N ASP A 294 21.23 3.36 -0.59
CA ASP A 294 20.15 4.15 -1.19
C ASP A 294 19.08 3.25 -1.79
N ILE A 295 17.88 3.29 -1.20
CA ILE A 295 16.74 2.51 -1.68
C ILE A 295 15.68 3.36 -2.35
N LEU A 296 15.05 2.79 -3.38
CA LEU A 296 13.91 3.39 -4.04
C LEU A 296 12.65 3.19 -3.20
N GLY A 297 12.22 4.26 -2.52
CA GLY A 297 11.01 4.29 -1.71
C GLY A 297 9.73 4.53 -2.50
N LYS A 298 8.62 4.66 -1.78
CA LYS A 298 7.30 4.97 -2.34
C LYS A 298 7.35 6.32 -3.07
N LEU A 299 6.64 6.41 -4.20
CA LEU A 299 6.61 7.59 -5.08
C LEU A 299 7.93 7.87 -5.80
N ASN A 300 8.80 6.86 -5.98
CA ASN A 300 10.09 7.01 -6.66
C ASN A 300 11.05 7.99 -5.94
N LYS A 301 10.91 8.10 -4.61
CA LYS A 301 11.80 8.91 -3.77
C LYS A 301 12.89 8.02 -3.21
N TYR A 302 14.14 8.38 -3.45
CA TYR A 302 15.27 7.74 -2.79
C TYR A 302 15.26 8.09 -1.31
N ARG A 303 15.60 7.10 -0.48
CA ARG A 303 15.99 7.34 0.91
C ARG A 303 17.17 6.45 1.25
N GLN A 304 18.02 6.96 2.12
CA GLN A 304 19.13 6.20 2.66
C GLN A 304 18.63 5.34 3.82
N ILE A 305 19.05 4.07 3.83
CA ILE A 305 18.88 3.14 4.95
C ILE A 305 20.24 2.80 5.53
N LEU A 306 20.24 2.45 6.81
CA LEU A 306 21.44 2.03 7.53
C LEU A 306 21.38 0.52 7.76
N ILE A 307 22.36 -0.21 7.25
CA ILE A 307 22.48 -1.66 7.37
C ILE A 307 23.64 -1.98 8.31
N PRO A 308 23.39 -2.64 9.45
CA PRO A 308 24.47 -3.07 10.36
C PRO A 308 25.42 -4.06 9.70
N ARG A 309 26.71 -4.05 10.07
CA ARG A 309 27.72 -5.00 9.57
C ARG A 309 27.30 -6.46 9.73
N SER A 310 26.71 -6.83 10.88
CA SER A 310 26.24 -8.21 11.12
C SER A 310 25.14 -8.63 10.14
N LEU A 311 24.23 -7.73 9.78
CA LEU A 311 23.22 -8.00 8.75
C LEU A 311 23.82 -8.01 7.34
N MET A 312 24.72 -7.07 7.04
CA MET A 312 25.40 -7.02 5.75
C MET A 312 26.20 -8.31 5.49
N SER A 313 26.79 -8.92 6.52
CA SER A 313 27.58 -10.18 6.39
C SER A 313 26.69 -11.30 5.91
N ARG A 314 25.54 -11.45 6.56
CA ARG A 314 24.54 -12.45 6.19
C ARG A 314 23.93 -12.19 4.81
N LEU A 315 23.79 -10.91 4.41
CA LEU A 315 23.35 -10.56 3.05
C LEU A 315 24.42 -10.94 2.01
N TRP A 316 25.69 -10.74 2.31
CA TRP A 316 26.82 -11.13 1.47
C TRP A 316 26.95 -12.66 1.34
N GLU A 317 26.87 -13.39 2.46
CA GLU A 317 26.82 -14.86 2.49
C GLU A 317 25.65 -15.39 1.65
N TYR A 318 24.45 -14.82 1.82
CA TYR A 318 23.29 -15.18 1.02
C TYR A 318 23.49 -14.90 -0.47
N LYS A 319 24.09 -13.75 -0.83
CA LYS A 319 24.41 -13.38 -2.22
C LYS A 319 25.30 -14.43 -2.88
N ASN A 320 26.23 -15.02 -2.12
CA ASN A 320 27.15 -16.05 -2.59
C ASN A 320 26.66 -17.49 -2.34
N SER A 321 25.46 -17.67 -1.80
CA SER A 321 24.91 -19.00 -1.51
C SER A 321 24.60 -19.79 -2.79
N PRO A 322 24.73 -21.14 -2.75
CA PRO A 322 24.47 -21.98 -3.93
C PRO A 322 23.01 -21.92 -4.39
N GLU A 323 22.06 -21.72 -3.46
CA GLU A 323 20.65 -21.54 -3.81
C GLU A 323 20.43 -20.25 -4.59
N ARG A 324 21.06 -19.15 -4.16
CA ARG A 324 20.95 -17.87 -4.81
C ARG A 324 21.61 -17.88 -6.19
N MET A 325 22.81 -18.42 -6.32
CA MET A 325 23.51 -18.53 -7.61
C MET A 325 22.66 -19.28 -8.67
N LYS A 326 22.00 -20.38 -8.29
CA LYS A 326 21.07 -21.11 -9.17
C LYS A 326 19.89 -20.25 -9.64
N ARG A 327 19.37 -19.38 -8.77
CA ARG A 327 18.26 -18.48 -9.10
C ARG A 327 18.72 -17.29 -9.95
N ALA A 328 19.92 -16.79 -9.71
CA ALA A 328 20.55 -15.75 -10.52
C ALA A 328 20.78 -16.22 -11.97
N ALA A 329 21.28 -17.44 -12.17
CA ALA A 329 21.45 -18.00 -13.52
C ALA A 329 20.12 -18.08 -14.31
N LYS A 330 19.01 -18.38 -13.63
CA LYS A 330 17.67 -18.37 -14.23
C LYS A 330 17.18 -16.95 -14.57
N TRP A 331 17.54 -15.97 -13.76
CA TRP A 331 17.23 -14.56 -14.03
C TRP A 331 17.96 -14.11 -15.30
N ASP A 332 19.25 -14.40 -15.40
CA ASP A 332 20.11 -14.04 -16.54
C ASP A 332 19.65 -14.67 -17.86
N SER A 333 19.04 -15.85 -17.78
CA SER A 333 18.48 -16.52 -18.97
C SER A 333 17.25 -15.80 -19.54
N LYS A 334 16.59 -14.93 -18.76
CA LYS A 334 15.32 -14.28 -19.11
C LYS A 334 15.42 -12.77 -19.25
N HIS A 335 16.34 -12.15 -18.53
CA HIS A 335 16.51 -10.71 -18.47
C HIS A 335 17.93 -10.34 -18.89
N THR A 336 18.05 -9.25 -19.65
CA THR A 336 19.35 -8.68 -20.06
C THR A 336 19.89 -7.65 -19.08
N ASP A 337 19.20 -7.44 -17.95
CA ASP A 337 19.58 -6.44 -16.95
C ASP A 337 20.84 -6.87 -16.20
N ILE A 338 21.85 -5.98 -16.19
CA ILE A 338 23.11 -6.17 -15.44
C ILE A 338 22.85 -6.15 -13.93
N ASP A 339 21.92 -5.31 -13.46
CA ASP A 339 21.66 -5.08 -12.05
C ASP A 339 20.48 -5.92 -11.54
N LYS A 340 20.81 -7.02 -10.87
CA LYS A 340 19.85 -8.06 -10.47
C LYS A 340 19.27 -7.77 -9.09
N PRO A 341 17.99 -8.09 -8.85
CA PRO A 341 17.43 -8.06 -7.51
C PRO A 341 18.16 -9.07 -6.61
N LEU A 342 18.41 -8.71 -5.34
CA LEU A 342 19.06 -9.60 -4.38
C LEU A 342 18.24 -10.86 -4.12
N PHE A 343 16.92 -10.71 -3.99
CA PHE A 343 16.00 -11.81 -3.73
C PHE A 343 15.22 -12.19 -5.00
N ILE A 344 15.56 -13.37 -5.53
CA ILE A 344 14.93 -13.95 -6.72
C ILE A 344 14.08 -15.14 -6.31
N ASN A 345 12.93 -15.33 -6.97
CA ASN A 345 12.06 -16.47 -6.70
C ASN A 345 12.55 -17.76 -7.40
N ARG A 346 11.92 -18.91 -7.13
CA ARG A 346 12.32 -20.21 -7.70
C ARG A 346 12.22 -20.28 -9.23
N SER A 347 11.39 -19.43 -9.83
CA SER A 347 11.15 -19.34 -11.27
C SER A 347 12.12 -18.40 -11.99
N GLY A 348 13.06 -17.77 -11.28
CA GLY A 348 13.98 -16.79 -11.86
C GLY A 348 13.35 -15.42 -12.11
N GLU A 349 12.28 -15.07 -11.40
CA GLU A 349 11.61 -13.77 -11.48
C GLU A 349 11.75 -13.01 -10.16
N ARG A 350 11.38 -11.72 -10.16
CA ARG A 350 11.34 -10.90 -8.92
C ARG A 350 10.43 -11.54 -7.88
N LEU A 351 10.81 -11.39 -6.62
CA LEU A 351 9.97 -11.83 -5.50
C LEU A 351 8.70 -10.95 -5.43
N ASN A 352 7.56 -11.59 -5.15
CA ASN A 352 6.32 -10.85 -4.95
C ASN A 352 6.28 -10.27 -3.54
N GLU A 353 5.80 -9.03 -3.39
CA GLU A 353 5.54 -8.37 -2.10
C GLU A 353 4.71 -9.29 -1.18
N GLY A 354 3.73 -9.99 -1.76
CA GLY A 354 2.88 -10.94 -1.03
C GLY A 354 3.66 -12.07 -0.35
N SER A 355 4.74 -12.55 -0.96
CA SER A 355 5.58 -13.61 -0.37
C SER A 355 6.27 -13.14 0.91
N ILE A 356 6.66 -11.86 0.95
CA ILE A 356 7.28 -11.24 2.12
C ILE A 356 6.23 -10.94 3.18
N THR A 357 5.08 -10.37 2.81
CA THR A 357 4.03 -10.08 3.80
C THR A 357 3.47 -11.34 4.44
N ASN A 358 3.46 -12.47 3.72
CA ASN A 358 2.90 -13.73 4.19
C ASN A 358 3.78 -14.44 5.23
N ILE A 359 5.04 -14.05 5.42
CA ILE A 359 5.91 -14.74 6.39
C ILE A 359 5.32 -14.68 7.81
N THR A 360 4.71 -13.55 8.19
CA THR A 360 4.08 -13.39 9.51
C THR A 360 2.80 -14.19 9.63
N SER A 361 2.00 -14.28 8.55
CA SER A 361 0.76 -15.08 8.54
C SER A 361 1.04 -16.58 8.61
N ILE A 362 2.06 -17.06 7.91
CA ILE A 362 2.47 -18.47 7.95
C ILE A 362 3.05 -18.80 9.33
N ALA A 363 3.97 -17.96 9.84
CA ALA A 363 4.52 -18.14 11.19
C ALA A 363 3.42 -18.10 12.28
N ALA A 364 2.44 -17.20 12.15
CA ALA A 364 1.30 -17.16 13.07
C ALA A 364 0.48 -18.46 13.02
N THR A 365 0.30 -19.06 11.83
CA THR A 365 -0.41 -20.34 11.68
C THR A 365 0.35 -21.48 12.35
N GLU A 366 1.68 -21.53 12.19
CA GLU A 366 2.52 -22.54 12.87
C GLU A 366 2.47 -22.36 14.40
N LEU A 367 2.54 -21.13 14.89
CA LEU A 367 2.46 -20.83 16.32
C LEU A 367 1.09 -21.15 16.93
N LEU A 368 0.00 -20.98 16.17
CA LEU A 368 -1.34 -21.35 16.61
C LEU A 368 -1.46 -22.86 16.89
N ASN A 369 -0.76 -23.71 16.13
CA ASN A 369 -0.69 -25.15 16.40
C ASN A 369 -0.01 -25.44 17.75
N HIS A 370 0.88 -24.55 18.19
CA HIS A 370 1.52 -24.60 19.50
C HIS A 370 0.80 -23.76 20.58
N ARG A 371 -0.45 -23.34 20.32
CA ARG A 371 -1.30 -22.51 21.21
C ARG A 371 -0.71 -21.12 21.53
N ILE A 372 0.20 -20.62 20.69
CA ILE A 372 0.76 -19.28 20.80
C ILE A 372 0.05 -18.38 19.77
N LYS A 373 -0.71 -17.39 20.25
CA LYS A 373 -1.39 -16.44 19.37
C LYS A 373 -0.44 -15.30 18.98
N LEU A 374 -0.08 -15.22 17.70
CA LEU A 374 0.65 -14.10 17.12
C LEU A 374 -0.28 -13.28 16.22
N ASP A 375 -0.67 -12.09 16.67
CA ASP A 375 -1.51 -11.16 15.91
C ASP A 375 -0.67 -9.96 15.44
N ARG A 376 0.28 -10.23 14.54
CA ARG A 376 1.23 -9.25 14.01
C ARG A 376 1.41 -9.42 12.50
N SER A 377 1.59 -8.31 11.82
CA SER A 377 1.86 -8.23 10.40
C SER A 377 3.34 -7.97 10.12
N PHE A 378 3.77 -8.18 8.87
CA PHE A 378 5.11 -7.78 8.44
C PHE A 378 5.38 -6.29 8.66
N HIS A 379 4.36 -5.44 8.55
CA HIS A 379 4.51 -4.00 8.79
C HIS A 379 4.84 -3.69 10.25
N ASP A 380 4.44 -4.55 11.17
CA ASP A 380 4.71 -4.37 12.60
C ASP A 380 6.19 -4.58 12.94
N LEU A 381 6.97 -5.34 12.14
CA LEU A 381 8.43 -5.42 12.30
C LEU A 381 9.08 -4.05 12.10
N ARG A 382 8.62 -3.32 11.07
CA ARG A 382 9.04 -1.95 10.82
C ARG A 382 8.56 -0.98 11.92
N SER A 383 7.38 -1.23 12.49
CA SER A 383 6.93 -0.47 13.66
C SER A 383 7.82 -0.71 14.87
N THR A 384 8.25 -1.95 15.10
CA THR A 384 9.24 -2.30 16.13
C THR A 384 10.54 -1.53 15.92
N PHE A 385 11.08 -1.52 14.70
CA PHE A 385 12.27 -0.73 14.37
C PHE A 385 12.09 0.75 14.75
N ALA A 386 11.01 1.37 14.28
CA ALA A 386 10.75 2.79 14.48
C ALA A 386 10.59 3.15 15.97
N THR A 387 9.87 2.33 16.74
CA THR A 387 9.65 2.54 18.18
C THR A 387 10.93 2.31 18.98
N SER A 388 11.72 1.27 18.66
CA SER A 388 13.00 1.01 19.33
C SER A 388 14.02 2.12 19.07
N LEU A 389 14.12 2.59 17.82
CA LEU A 389 14.99 3.72 17.48
C LEU A 389 14.55 5.01 18.17
N ALA A 390 13.24 5.32 18.15
CA ALA A 390 12.71 6.48 18.85
C ALA A 390 13.05 6.44 20.35
N ARG A 391 12.95 5.27 20.98
CA ARG A 391 13.29 5.08 22.39
C ARG A 391 14.77 5.32 22.67
N PHE A 392 15.66 4.71 21.90
CA PHE A 392 17.11 4.88 22.08
C PHE A 392 17.54 6.34 21.96
N LEU A 393 17.01 7.06 20.97
CA LEU A 393 17.33 8.48 20.82
C LEU A 393 16.80 9.33 21.98
N LEU A 394 15.66 8.95 22.58
CA LEU A 394 15.12 9.59 23.79
C LEU A 394 15.97 9.29 25.03
N GLU A 395 16.47 8.06 25.18
CA GLU A 395 17.33 7.65 26.30
C GLU A 395 18.71 8.30 26.27
N ASN A 396 19.24 8.59 25.08
CA ASN A 396 20.47 9.37 24.91
C ASN A 396 20.26 10.90 24.97
N HIS A 397 19.10 11.34 25.46
CA HIS A 397 18.77 12.76 25.67
C HIS A 397 18.94 13.66 24.43
N LEU A 398 18.76 13.12 23.23
CA LEU A 398 18.87 13.90 22.00
C LEU A 398 17.68 14.86 21.83
N PRO A 399 17.87 16.04 21.21
CA PRO A 399 16.80 17.00 21.01
C PRO A 399 15.62 16.40 20.24
N LEU A 400 14.39 16.65 20.69
CA LEU A 400 13.19 16.07 20.09
C LEU A 400 13.11 16.33 18.58
N GLY A 401 13.50 17.52 18.13
CA GLY A 401 13.55 17.88 16.71
C GLY A 401 14.51 17.00 15.89
N PHE A 402 15.69 16.68 16.43
CA PHE A 402 16.63 15.76 15.79
C PHE A 402 16.07 14.33 15.69
N ILE A 403 15.43 13.85 16.76
CA ILE A 403 14.77 12.53 16.79
C ILE A 403 13.71 12.44 15.67
N GLN A 404 12.91 13.48 15.53
CA GLN A 404 11.87 13.57 14.51
C GLN A 404 12.46 13.55 13.10
N TYR A 405 13.48 14.37 12.85
CA TYR A 405 14.18 14.41 11.56
C TYR A 405 14.77 13.06 11.18
N LYS A 406 15.54 12.43 12.09
CA LYS A 406 16.21 11.15 11.80
C LYS A 406 15.20 10.04 11.54
N LEU A 407 14.14 9.94 12.34
CA LEU A 407 13.06 8.97 12.11
C LEU A 407 12.35 9.23 10.79
N MET A 408 12.04 10.48 10.45
CA MET A 408 11.38 10.82 9.19
C MET A 408 12.23 10.45 7.98
N SER A 409 13.54 10.71 8.05
CA SER A 409 14.50 10.38 6.99
C SER A 409 14.60 8.86 6.78
N LEU A 410 14.90 8.10 7.85
CA LEU A 410 15.07 6.65 7.79
C LEU A 410 13.78 5.90 7.42
N LEU A 411 12.63 6.40 7.86
CA LEU A 411 11.33 5.82 7.51
C LEU A 411 10.79 6.35 6.16
N GLY A 412 11.37 7.41 5.60
CA GLY A 412 10.84 8.09 4.42
C GLY A 412 9.39 8.54 4.61
N HIS A 413 9.09 9.16 5.75
CA HIS A 413 7.79 9.77 6.01
C HIS A 413 7.76 11.20 5.49
N ALA A 414 6.71 11.53 4.72
CA ALA A 414 6.51 12.90 4.24
C ALA A 414 5.87 13.82 5.29
N ASN A 415 5.15 13.24 6.27
CA ASN A 415 4.37 13.99 7.24
C ASN A 415 4.82 13.68 8.67
N PHE A 416 4.90 14.72 9.48
CA PHE A 416 5.26 14.64 10.89
C PHE A 416 4.28 13.80 11.72
N THR A 417 2.97 13.93 11.47
CA THR A 417 1.91 13.23 12.20
C THR A 417 2.04 11.71 12.16
N THR A 418 2.66 11.15 11.12
CA THR A 418 2.94 9.70 11.05
C THR A 418 4.11 9.28 11.92
N THR A 419 5.13 10.14 12.08
CA THR A 419 6.31 9.85 12.91
C THR A 419 6.02 10.07 14.39
N GLN A 420 5.22 11.08 14.73
CA GLN A 420 4.89 11.40 16.12
C GLN A 420 4.27 10.21 16.89
N LYS A 421 3.47 9.38 16.20
CA LYS A 421 2.87 8.18 16.80
C LYS A 421 3.90 7.21 17.38
N TYR A 422 5.07 7.07 16.76
CA TYR A 422 6.13 6.19 17.24
C TYR A 422 6.83 6.77 18.47
N ILE A 423 7.01 8.10 18.51
CA ILE A 423 7.59 8.81 19.64
C ILE A 423 6.66 8.73 20.85
N ASP A 424 5.36 8.99 20.65
CA ASP A 424 4.37 8.89 21.73
C ASP A 424 4.31 7.47 22.29
N LEU A 425 4.33 6.46 21.42
CA LEU A 425 4.39 5.05 21.82
C LEU A 425 5.67 4.73 22.60
N ALA A 426 6.83 5.17 22.12
CA ALA A 426 8.13 4.96 22.77
C ALA A 426 8.22 5.59 24.16
N ARG A 427 7.49 6.68 24.41
CA ARG A 427 7.39 7.30 25.75
C ARG A 427 6.59 6.44 26.73
N THR A 428 5.57 5.73 26.24
CA THR A 428 4.67 4.91 27.08
C THR A 428 5.16 3.48 27.29
N MET A 429 5.97 2.93 26.39
CA MET A 429 6.49 1.57 26.51
C MET A 429 7.76 1.53 27.37
N THR A 430 7.80 0.62 28.35
CA THR A 430 9.00 0.27 29.10
C THR A 430 9.87 -0.71 28.30
N TYR A 431 11.18 -0.50 28.36
CA TYR A 431 12.15 -1.21 27.53
C TYR A 431 12.64 -2.49 28.21
N ASP A 432 12.87 -3.55 27.42
CA ASP A 432 13.49 -4.80 27.88
C ASP A 432 14.91 -4.95 27.31
N LYS A 433 15.83 -5.53 28.10
CA LYS A 433 17.30 -5.40 27.96
C LYS A 433 17.90 -5.82 26.61
N ARG A 434 17.24 -6.70 25.85
CA ARG A 434 17.81 -7.31 24.64
C ARG A 434 17.68 -6.45 23.39
N MET A 435 16.61 -5.65 23.29
CA MET A 435 16.51 -4.62 22.26
C MET A 435 17.48 -3.48 22.52
N LYS A 436 17.88 -3.26 23.78
CA LYS A 436 18.96 -2.33 24.12
C LYS A 436 20.29 -2.77 23.53
N SER A 437 20.69 -4.01 23.79
CA SER A 437 21.91 -4.58 23.23
C SER A 437 21.95 -4.56 21.70
N TRP A 438 20.83 -4.86 21.02
CA TRP A 438 20.77 -4.78 19.56
C TRP A 438 20.82 -3.33 19.04
N VAL A 439 20.03 -2.42 19.61
CA VAL A 439 20.06 -1.01 19.21
C VAL A 439 21.43 -0.39 19.51
N GLU A 440 22.08 -0.76 20.61
CA GLU A 440 23.46 -0.38 20.94
C GLU A 440 24.48 -1.01 19.97
N GLU A 441 24.26 -2.24 19.48
CA GLU A 441 25.13 -2.84 18.45
C GLU A 441 25.01 -2.10 17.10
N VAL A 442 23.80 -1.73 16.70
CA VAL A 442 23.54 -1.03 15.43
C VAL A 442 23.87 0.45 15.50
N PHE A 443 23.50 1.12 16.60
CA PHE A 443 23.56 2.56 16.75
C PHE A 443 24.54 3.05 17.82
N GLY A 444 25.11 2.18 18.65
CA GLY A 444 26.12 2.58 19.65
C GLY A 444 27.43 3.02 19.01
N GLY A 445 27.78 2.48 17.83
CA GLY A 445 28.86 3.03 17.00
C GLY A 445 28.54 4.38 16.36
N LEU A 446 27.24 4.66 16.13
CA LEU A 446 26.73 5.90 15.55
C LEU A 446 26.50 6.99 16.59
N GLU A 447 26.59 6.72 17.89
CA GLU A 447 26.26 7.72 18.92
C GLU A 447 27.16 8.96 18.83
N GLN A 448 28.46 8.75 18.57
CA GLN A 448 29.41 9.84 18.36
C GLN A 448 29.13 10.60 17.05
N GLU A 449 28.83 9.89 15.96
CA GLU A 449 28.50 10.50 14.67
C GLU A 449 27.17 11.27 14.73
N LEU A 450 26.15 10.71 15.38
CA LEU A 450 24.83 11.32 15.59
C LEU A 450 24.93 12.53 16.53
N SER A 451 25.79 12.47 17.56
CA SER A 451 26.04 13.61 18.45
C SER A 451 26.78 14.74 17.72
N VAL A 452 27.72 14.41 16.84
CA VAL A 452 28.38 15.39 15.96
C VAL A 452 27.38 15.97 14.95
N GLU A 453 26.52 15.15 14.35
CA GLU A 453 25.47 15.57 13.43
C GLU A 453 24.45 16.49 14.12
N ALA A 454 24.01 16.14 15.33
CA ALA A 454 23.11 16.96 16.14
C ALA A 454 23.73 18.33 16.49
N LYS A 455 24.99 18.36 16.93
CA LYS A 455 25.71 19.62 17.20
C LYS A 455 25.88 20.48 15.96
N LYS A 456 26.14 19.88 14.78
CA LYS A 456 26.22 20.62 13.51
C LYS A 456 24.89 21.27 13.11
N ILE A 457 23.77 20.62 13.44
CA ILE A 457 22.43 21.15 13.18
C ILE A 457 22.05 22.27 14.17
N GLU A 458 22.59 22.28 15.39
CA GLU A 458 22.37 23.37 16.35
C GLU A 458 23.23 24.62 16.08
N ILE A 459 24.34 24.48 15.35
CA ILE A 459 25.30 25.56 15.07
C ILE A 459 25.04 26.23 13.70
N GLY A 460 24.23 25.62 12.84
CA GLY A 460 23.79 26.18 11.54
C GLY A 460 22.38 26.74 11.63
#